data_AF-A0A7Y5RRV3-F1
#
_entry.id   AF-A0A7Y5RRV3-F1
#
_cell.length_a   1.000
_cell.length_b   1.000
_cell.length_c   1.000
_cell.angle_alpha   90.00
_cell.angle_beta   90.00
_cell.angle_gamma   90.00
#
_symmetry.space_group_name_H-M   'P 1'
#
loop_
_entity.id
_entity.type
_entity.pdbx_description
1 polymer ?
#
loop_
_entity_poly.entity_id
_entity_poly.type
_entity_poly.pdbx_seq_one_letter_code
_entity_poly.pdbx_strand_id
1 'polypeptide(L)'
;LDTWLRSQYRNIESVYIVHDAQAKEVDEHTFYHLRESGGTKISSAYELCRNVIQQRYDPAEWNIYPFHFSDGDNWGSEDTEKCIDLLKGFVLPASNVFCYGQVRSAYGSGKFKGDLDEVFGGDERVITTDVANKEGVLGAIKDFLGTGK
;
A
#
# COMPACT_ATOMS: atom_id res chain seq x y z
N LEU A 1 -3.00 -16.05 1.57
CA LEU A 1 -3.40 -15.06 0.55
C LEU A 1 -2.82 -15.45 -0.81
N ASP A 2 -1.49 -15.55 -0.89
CA ASP A 2 -0.73 -15.95 -2.07
C ASP A 2 -1.24 -17.27 -2.71
N THR A 3 -1.57 -18.28 -1.90
CA THR A 3 -2.11 -19.57 -2.37
C THR A 3 -3.50 -19.50 -3.03
N TRP A 4 -4.39 -18.61 -2.57
CA TRP A 4 -5.74 -18.48 -3.16
C TRP A 4 -5.67 -17.73 -4.48
N LEU A 5 -4.91 -16.63 -4.49
CA LEU A 5 -4.63 -15.80 -5.66
C LEU A 5 -4.03 -16.63 -6.81
N ARG A 6 -2.99 -17.43 -6.55
CA ARG A 6 -2.35 -18.31 -7.56
C ARG A 6 -3.25 -19.40 -8.12
N SER A 7 -4.32 -19.78 -7.41
CA SER A 7 -5.24 -20.82 -7.88
C SER A 7 -6.31 -20.30 -8.83
N GLN A 8 -6.58 -18.99 -8.84
CA GLN A 8 -7.58 -18.34 -9.69
C GLN A 8 -6.96 -17.60 -10.88
N TYR A 9 -5.71 -17.15 -10.77
CA TYR A 9 -4.99 -16.46 -11.84
C TYR A 9 -3.64 -17.14 -12.07
N ARG A 10 -3.39 -17.60 -13.31
CA ARG A 10 -2.17 -18.37 -13.64
C ARG A 10 -0.87 -17.57 -13.54
N ASN A 11 -0.93 -16.23 -13.61
CA ASN A 11 0.24 -15.34 -13.61
C ASN A 11 0.04 -14.23 -12.57
N ILE A 12 0.33 -14.52 -11.30
CA ILE A 12 0.40 -13.48 -10.26
C ILE A 12 1.85 -13.29 -9.87
N GLU A 13 2.25 -12.02 -9.88
CA GLU A 13 3.52 -11.56 -9.35
C GLU A 13 3.28 -10.69 -8.12
N SER A 14 4.02 -11.00 -7.07
CA SER A 14 3.96 -10.30 -5.79
C SER A 14 5.29 -9.60 -5.57
N VAL A 15 5.24 -8.29 -5.33
CA VAL A 15 6.40 -7.48 -4.94
C VAL A 15 6.20 -7.00 -3.52
N TYR A 16 7.20 -7.22 -2.66
CA TYR A 16 7.14 -6.84 -1.26
C TYR A 16 8.05 -5.65 -1.01
N ILE A 17 7.47 -4.55 -0.53
CA ILE A 17 8.19 -3.30 -0.22
C ILE A 17 8.08 -3.05 1.28
N VAL A 18 9.23 -2.92 1.94
CA VAL A 18 9.33 -2.42 3.33
C VAL A 18 9.85 -0.99 3.30
N HIS A 19 9.52 -0.20 4.32
CA HIS A 19 9.98 1.19 4.40
C HIS A 19 10.13 1.68 5.84
N ASP A 20 11.23 2.39 6.04
CA ASP A 20 11.52 3.25 7.19
C ASP A 20 11.84 4.68 6.69
N ALA A 21 13.05 5.18 6.89
CA ALA A 21 13.57 6.35 6.19
C ALA A 21 13.82 6.09 4.69
N GLN A 22 14.01 4.82 4.28
CA GLN A 22 14.20 4.40 2.89
C GLN A 22 13.42 3.12 2.59
N ALA A 23 12.85 3.03 1.38
CA ALA A 23 12.15 1.83 0.94
C ALA A 23 13.09 0.82 0.28
N LYS A 24 12.78 -0.47 0.48
CA LYS A 24 13.50 -1.59 -0.15
C LYS A 24 12.52 -2.63 -0.63
N GLU A 25 12.81 -3.20 -1.79
CA GLU A 25 12.18 -4.43 -2.24
C GLU A 25 12.85 -5.60 -1.55
N VAL A 26 12.05 -6.50 -0.98
CA VAL A 26 12.50 -7.67 -0.24
C VAL A 26 11.74 -8.91 -0.71
N ASP A 27 12.23 -10.08 -0.35
CA ASP A 27 11.49 -11.32 -0.56
C ASP A 27 10.35 -11.49 0.47
N GLU A 28 9.42 -12.38 0.16
CA GLU A 28 8.25 -12.68 1.01
C GLU A 28 8.63 -13.06 2.45
N HIS A 29 9.65 -13.90 2.61
CA HIS A 29 10.06 -14.35 3.93
C HIS A 29 10.60 -13.17 4.73
N THR A 30 11.45 -12.35 4.14
CA THR A 30 11.93 -11.12 4.78
C THR A 30 10.77 -10.20 5.14
N PHE A 31 9.82 -9.94 4.24
CA PHE A 31 8.67 -9.06 4.47
C PHE A 31 7.87 -9.44 5.73
N TYR A 32 7.59 -10.73 5.92
CA TYR A 32 6.78 -11.19 7.06
C TYR A 32 7.55 -11.36 8.38
N HIS A 33 8.88 -11.35 8.35
CA HIS A 33 9.73 -11.56 9.53
C HIS A 33 10.51 -10.32 9.96
N LEU A 34 10.58 -9.29 9.10
CA LEU A 34 11.22 -8.02 9.42
C LEU A 34 10.43 -7.31 10.53
N ARG A 35 11.15 -6.78 11.52
CA ARG A 35 10.62 -5.80 12.48
C ARG A 35 11.41 -4.51 12.28
N GLU A 36 10.83 -3.55 11.58
CA GLU A 36 11.43 -2.23 11.50
C GLU A 36 11.05 -1.40 12.73
N SER A 37 12.02 -0.66 13.24
CA SER A 37 11.89 0.21 14.40
C SER A 37 12.63 1.52 14.09
N GLY A 38 11.96 2.45 13.44
CA GLY A 38 12.55 3.72 13.01
C GLY A 38 11.52 4.60 12.32
N GLY A 39 11.80 5.90 12.25
CA GLY A 39 10.88 6.90 11.69
C GLY A 39 10.38 6.53 10.30
N THR A 40 9.13 6.88 10.01
CA THR A 40 8.42 6.38 8.84
C THR A 40 8.37 7.46 7.76
N LYS A 41 8.95 7.18 6.59
CA LYS A 41 8.90 8.04 5.41
C LYS A 41 8.15 7.33 4.29
N ILE A 42 6.83 7.50 4.28
CA ILE A 42 5.92 6.78 3.37
C ILE A 42 6.24 7.08 1.91
N SER A 43 6.67 8.32 1.58
CA SER A 43 6.92 8.69 0.18
C SER A 43 7.96 7.77 -0.46
N SER A 44 8.93 7.29 0.33
CA SER A 44 9.98 6.41 -0.17
C SER A 44 9.41 5.10 -0.73
N ALA A 45 8.36 4.56 -0.10
CA ALA A 45 7.67 3.36 -0.56
C ALA A 45 6.94 3.63 -1.88
N TYR A 46 6.31 4.78 -2.02
CA TYR A 46 5.56 5.13 -3.24
C TYR A 46 6.49 5.46 -4.41
N GLU A 47 7.66 6.05 -4.15
CA GLU A 47 8.71 6.22 -5.17
C GLU A 47 9.22 4.86 -5.67
N LEU A 48 9.48 3.93 -4.75
CA LEU A 48 9.91 2.59 -5.13
C LEU A 48 8.81 1.84 -5.87
N CYS A 49 7.55 1.93 -5.42
CA CYS A 49 6.39 1.35 -6.10
C CYS A 49 6.28 1.86 -7.54
N ARG A 50 6.37 3.18 -7.76
CA ARG A 50 6.42 3.76 -9.11
C ARG A 50 7.56 3.15 -9.94
N ASN A 51 8.77 3.12 -9.39
CA ASN A 51 9.93 2.63 -10.13
C ASN A 51 9.77 1.15 -10.52
N VAL A 52 9.25 0.33 -9.61
CA VAL A 52 8.94 -1.09 -9.86
C VAL A 52 7.93 -1.24 -11.00
N ILE A 53 6.83 -0.49 -10.96
CA ILE A 53 5.80 -0.53 -11.99
C ILE A 53 6.41 -0.14 -13.34
N GLN A 54 7.12 0.99 -13.41
CA GLN A 54 7.71 1.47 -14.67
C GLN A 54 8.71 0.49 -15.29
N GLN A 55 9.44 -0.27 -14.48
CA GLN A 55 10.50 -1.15 -14.96
C GLN A 55 10.01 -2.56 -15.32
N ARG A 56 8.96 -3.06 -14.66
CA ARG A 56 8.56 -4.47 -14.74
C ARG A 56 7.10 -4.70 -15.15
N TYR A 57 6.21 -3.72 -14.96
CA TYR A 57 4.77 -3.93 -15.05
C TYR A 57 4.10 -2.80 -15.85
N ASP A 58 3.98 -2.98 -17.17
CA ASP A 58 3.21 -2.04 -18.01
C ASP A 58 1.73 -2.07 -17.59
N PRO A 59 1.13 -0.94 -17.16
CA PRO A 59 -0.29 -0.87 -16.80
C PRO A 59 -1.25 -1.22 -17.95
N ALA A 60 -0.79 -1.22 -19.20
CA ALA A 60 -1.58 -1.68 -20.34
C ALA A 60 -1.69 -3.22 -20.42
N GLU A 61 -0.75 -3.94 -19.78
CA GLU A 61 -0.68 -5.40 -19.81
C GLU A 61 -1.00 -6.03 -18.45
N TRP A 62 -0.90 -5.27 -17.36
CA TRP A 62 -1.07 -5.75 -15.99
C TRP A 62 -2.21 -5.04 -15.26
N ASN A 63 -2.98 -5.81 -14.50
CA ASN A 63 -3.81 -5.24 -13.44
C ASN A 63 -2.96 -5.09 -12.16
N ILE A 64 -2.86 -3.88 -11.65
CA ILE A 64 -1.95 -3.52 -10.57
C ILE A 64 -2.76 -3.11 -9.34
N TYR A 65 -2.45 -3.75 -8.20
CA TYR A 65 -3.14 -3.56 -6.92
C TYR A 65 -2.13 -3.35 -5.79
N PRO A 66 -1.74 -2.10 -5.48
CA PRO A 66 -0.89 -1.82 -4.34
C PRO A 66 -1.67 -1.91 -3.02
N PHE A 67 -1.11 -2.65 -2.07
CA PHE A 67 -1.62 -2.74 -0.70
C PHE A 67 -0.57 -2.18 0.27
N HIS A 68 -0.90 -1.09 0.95
CA HIS A 68 -0.03 -0.48 1.94
C HIS A 68 -0.63 -0.62 3.34
N PHE A 69 0.09 -1.30 4.23
CA PHE A 69 -0.26 -1.39 5.64
C PHE A 69 0.77 -0.64 6.48
N SER A 70 0.31 0.27 7.32
CA SER A 70 1.17 1.10 8.19
C SER A 70 0.36 1.61 9.38
N ASP A 71 1.04 1.98 10.47
CA ASP A 71 0.42 2.66 11.61
C ASP A 71 0.17 4.16 11.38
N GLY A 72 0.39 4.64 10.15
CA GLY A 72 -0.01 5.96 9.69
C GLY A 72 0.87 7.10 10.15
N ASP A 73 1.93 6.77 10.90
CA ASP A 73 2.98 7.75 11.20
C ASP A 73 3.74 8.10 9.92
N ASN A 74 4.08 9.37 9.76
CA ASN A 74 4.80 9.84 8.59
C ASN A 74 5.74 10.99 8.92
N TRP A 75 6.76 11.19 8.08
CA TRP A 75 7.80 12.20 8.27
C TRP A 75 7.27 13.62 7.96
N GLY A 76 6.45 14.15 8.86
CA GLY A 76 5.89 15.50 8.77
C GLY A 76 4.97 15.71 7.56
N SER A 77 4.52 16.96 7.38
CA SER A 77 3.57 17.33 6.32
C SER A 77 4.18 17.27 4.92
N GLU A 78 5.46 17.60 4.77
CA GLU A 78 6.14 17.59 3.46
C GLU A 78 6.17 16.19 2.83
N ASP A 79 6.36 15.15 3.64
CA ASP A 79 6.34 13.78 3.12
C ASP A 79 4.92 13.35 2.74
N THR A 80 3.92 13.76 3.52
CA THR A 80 2.50 13.52 3.20
C THR A 80 2.09 14.18 1.89
N GLU A 81 2.46 15.44 1.65
CA GLU A 81 2.21 16.12 0.38
C GLU A 81 2.84 15.37 -0.79
N LYS A 82 4.10 14.94 -0.63
CA LYS A 82 4.80 14.15 -1.65
C LYS A 82 4.11 12.81 -1.92
N CYS A 83 3.59 12.15 -0.89
CA CYS A 83 2.81 10.91 -1.06
C CYS A 83 1.56 11.15 -1.90
N ILE A 84 0.82 12.22 -1.61
CA ILE A 84 -0.39 12.60 -2.36
C ILE A 84 -0.05 12.88 -3.83
N ASP A 85 1.04 13.60 -4.08
CA ASP A 85 1.49 13.91 -5.44
C ASP A 85 1.89 12.65 -6.23
N LEU A 86 2.60 11.72 -5.60
CA LEU A 86 2.96 10.44 -6.21
C LEU A 86 1.74 9.58 -6.51
N LEU A 87 0.75 9.56 -5.59
CA LEU A 87 -0.51 8.85 -5.80
C LEU A 87 -1.28 9.43 -6.98
N LYS A 88 -1.53 10.75 -6.98
CA LYS A 88 -2.25 11.44 -8.07
C LYS A 88 -1.54 11.34 -9.40
N GLY A 89 -0.24 11.62 -9.40
CA GLY A 89 0.55 11.79 -10.61
C GLY A 89 0.94 10.48 -11.29
N PHE A 90 1.00 9.36 -10.55
CA PHE A 90 1.48 8.10 -11.14
C PHE A 90 0.77 6.87 -10.60
N VAL A 91 0.78 6.63 -9.28
CA VAL A 91 0.39 5.31 -8.75
C VAL A 91 -1.09 5.02 -9.05
N LEU A 92 -1.98 5.99 -8.90
CA LEU A 92 -3.41 5.81 -9.22
C LEU A 92 -3.67 5.65 -10.73
N PRO A 93 -3.10 6.48 -11.64
CA PRO A 93 -3.21 6.23 -13.08
C PRO A 93 -2.70 4.86 -13.54
N ALA A 94 -1.70 4.30 -12.84
CA ALA A 94 -1.07 3.04 -13.18
C ALA A 94 -1.67 1.83 -12.44
N SER A 95 -2.64 2.03 -11.54
CA SER A 95 -3.24 0.96 -10.73
C SER A 95 -4.74 0.90 -10.92
N ASN A 96 -5.31 -0.30 -10.77
CA ASN A 96 -6.76 -0.47 -10.78
C ASN A 96 -7.37 0.09 -9.50
N VAL A 97 -6.77 -0.23 -8.36
CA VAL A 97 -7.14 0.25 -7.03
C VAL A 97 -5.90 0.35 -6.16
N PHE A 98 -5.78 1.43 -5.39
CA PHE A 98 -4.82 1.61 -4.31
C PHE A 98 -5.51 1.39 -2.96
N CYS A 99 -4.91 0.55 -2.12
CA CYS A 99 -5.48 0.16 -0.84
C CYS A 99 -4.57 0.55 0.33
N TYR A 100 -5.11 1.25 1.32
CA TYR A 100 -4.41 1.60 2.54
C TYR A 100 -5.09 1.01 3.78
N GLY A 101 -4.35 0.18 4.53
CA GLY A 101 -4.77 -0.38 5.80
C GLY A 101 -4.07 0.28 6.98
N GLN A 102 -4.81 1.05 7.77
CA GLN A 102 -4.33 1.72 8.97
C GLN A 102 -4.25 0.71 10.13
N VAL A 103 -3.03 0.29 10.48
CA VAL A 103 -2.79 -0.62 11.59
C VAL A 103 -2.80 0.16 12.89
N ARG A 104 -3.47 -0.35 13.92
CA ARG A 104 -3.41 0.26 15.26
C ARG A 104 -2.08 -0.03 15.92
N SER A 105 -1.39 1.03 16.36
CA SER A 105 -0.21 0.94 17.22
C SER A 105 -0.58 1.25 18.66
N ALA A 106 0.10 0.61 19.62
CA ALA A 106 -0.09 0.85 21.05
C ALA A 106 0.29 2.30 21.46
N TYR A 107 1.10 2.98 20.65
CA TYR A 107 1.60 4.33 20.91
C TYR A 107 0.77 5.44 20.23
N GLY A 108 -0.35 5.06 19.60
CA GLY A 108 -1.15 5.95 18.76
C GLY A 108 -0.92 5.69 17.27
N SER A 109 -1.94 5.93 16.46
CA SER A 109 -1.85 5.86 14.99
C SER A 109 -1.64 7.27 14.44
N GLY A 110 -0.83 7.40 13.40
CA GLY A 110 -0.62 8.68 12.73
C GLY A 110 -1.81 9.08 11.84
N LYS A 111 -1.74 10.28 11.25
CA LYS A 111 -2.86 10.92 10.54
C LYS A 111 -3.01 10.46 9.09
N PHE A 112 -2.07 9.69 8.55
CA PHE A 112 -1.97 9.50 7.11
C PHE A 112 -3.26 8.96 6.44
N LYS A 113 -3.98 8.03 7.08
CA LYS A 113 -5.31 7.62 6.58
C LYS A 113 -6.27 8.80 6.42
N GLY A 114 -6.34 9.67 7.42
CA GLY A 114 -7.20 10.86 7.38
C GLY A 114 -6.80 11.83 6.29
N ASP A 115 -5.50 11.97 6.01
CA ASP A 115 -5.02 12.79 4.88
C ASP A 115 -5.44 12.18 3.54
N LEU A 116 -5.39 10.85 3.41
CA LEU A 116 -5.90 10.16 2.21
C LEU A 116 -7.41 10.34 2.06
N ASP A 117 -8.19 10.17 3.12
CA ASP A 117 -9.65 10.30 3.08
C ASP A 117 -10.08 11.73 2.74
N GLU A 118 -9.38 12.73 3.27
CA GLU A 118 -9.64 14.15 2.97
C GLU A 118 -9.41 14.47 1.49
N VAL A 119 -8.36 13.90 0.90
CA VAL A 119 -7.96 14.20 -0.49
C VAL A 119 -8.68 13.33 -1.52
N PHE A 120 -8.95 12.06 -1.18
CA PHE A 120 -9.43 11.03 -2.11
C PHE A 120 -10.78 10.42 -1.73
N GLY A 121 -11.49 10.92 -0.72
CA GLY A 121 -12.73 10.31 -0.22
C GLY A 121 -13.88 10.16 -1.25
N GLY A 122 -13.77 10.78 -2.43
CA GLY A 122 -14.69 10.59 -3.55
C GLY A 122 -14.12 9.76 -4.72
N ASP A 123 -12.87 9.30 -4.65
CA ASP A 123 -12.23 8.50 -5.70
C ASP A 123 -12.33 7.01 -5.34
N GLU A 124 -13.18 6.28 -6.05
CA GLU A 124 -13.41 4.84 -5.82
C GLU A 124 -12.15 3.97 -6.02
N ARG A 125 -11.09 4.51 -6.63
CA ARG A 125 -9.81 3.83 -6.79
C ARG A 125 -8.94 3.89 -5.53
N VAL A 126 -9.32 4.66 -4.52
CA VAL A 126 -8.62 4.73 -3.23
C VAL A 126 -9.52 4.13 -2.16
N ILE A 127 -9.10 3.00 -1.60
CA ILE A 127 -9.82 2.37 -0.50
C ILE A 127 -8.96 2.42 0.75
N THR A 128 -9.50 3.00 1.82
CA THR A 128 -8.85 3.03 3.13
C THR A 128 -9.66 2.23 4.14
N THR A 129 -8.98 1.57 5.09
CA THR A 129 -9.65 0.83 6.16
C THR A 129 -8.81 0.78 7.42
N ASP A 130 -9.47 0.64 8.57
CA ASP A 130 -8.83 0.43 9.86
C ASP A 130 -8.61 -1.06 10.10
N VAL A 131 -7.36 -1.43 10.38
CA VAL A 131 -6.93 -2.80 10.63
C VAL A 131 -6.67 -2.98 12.13
N ALA A 132 -7.64 -3.55 12.83
CA ALA A 132 -7.58 -3.72 14.28
C ALA A 132 -6.59 -4.82 14.73
N ASN A 133 -6.36 -5.84 13.90
CA ASN A 133 -5.47 -6.96 14.21
C ASN A 133 -5.05 -7.71 12.93
N LYS A 134 -4.18 -8.73 13.05
CA LYS A 134 -3.72 -9.55 11.92
C LYS A 134 -4.85 -10.22 11.13
N GLU A 135 -5.97 -10.57 11.77
CA GLU A 135 -7.15 -11.13 11.08
C GLU A 135 -7.88 -10.06 10.26
N GLY A 136 -7.84 -8.82 10.72
CA GLY A 136 -8.34 -7.64 10.02
C GLY A 136 -7.62 -7.36 8.70
N VAL A 137 -6.35 -7.78 8.54
CA VAL A 137 -5.63 -7.67 7.26
C VAL A 137 -6.31 -8.54 6.19
N LEU A 138 -6.71 -9.75 6.54
CA LEU A 138 -7.42 -10.65 5.62
C LEU A 138 -8.84 -10.14 5.33
N GLY A 139 -9.49 -9.51 6.30
CA GLY A 139 -10.76 -8.80 6.12
C GLY A 139 -10.62 -7.63 5.14
N ALA A 140 -9.65 -6.75 5.38
CA ALA A 140 -9.33 -5.61 4.52
C ALA A 140 -9.06 -6.05 3.07
N ILE A 141 -8.29 -7.12 2.88
CA ILE A 141 -8.01 -7.65 1.53
C ILE A 141 -9.26 -8.23 0.87
N LYS A 142 -10.17 -8.83 1.65
CA LYS A 142 -11.49 -9.23 1.13
C LYS A 142 -12.36 -8.02 0.80
N ASP A 143 -12.31 -6.95 1.56
CA ASP A 143 -13.05 -5.72 1.25
C ASP A 143 -12.49 -5.07 -0.01
N PHE A 144 -11.16 -5.06 -0.18
CA PHE A 144 -10.47 -4.53 -1.35
C PHE A 144 -10.74 -5.34 -2.63
N LEU A 145 -10.77 -6.67 -2.54
CA LEU A 145 -10.95 -7.58 -3.69
C LEU A 145 -12.41 -8.02 -3.90
N GLY A 146 -13.27 -7.89 -2.90
CA GLY A 146 -14.67 -8.33 -2.90
C GLY A 146 -15.61 -7.37 -3.61
N THR A 147 -15.18 -6.12 -3.82
CA THR A 147 -15.86 -5.14 -4.69
C THR A 147 -15.52 -5.32 -6.17
N GLY A 148 -15.05 -6.50 -6.59
CA GLY A 148 -14.87 -6.83 -8.01
C GLY A 148 -16.15 -6.55 -8.81
N LYS A 149 -16.17 -5.41 -9.49
CA LYS A 149 -16.99 -5.13 -10.66
C LYS A 149 -16.20 -5.48 -11.91
#